data_AF-A0A2W1BTU4-F1
#
_entry.id   AF-A0A2W1BTU4-F1
#
_cell.length_a   1.000
_cell.length_b   1.000
_cell.length_c   1.000
_cell.angle_alpha   90.00
_cell.angle_beta   90.00
_cell.angle_gamma   90.00
#
_symmetry.space_group_name_H-M   'P 1'
#
loop_
_entity.id
_entity.type
_entity.pdbx_description
1 polymer ?
#
loop_
_entity_poly.entity_id
_entity_poly.type
_entity_poly.pdbx_seq_one_letter_code
_entity_poly.pdbx_strand_id
1 'polypeptide(L)'
;MFQSLNNVKHKQKIPRNILNFPPEVCLNNYLEKEIQNIFRPFNYAFILLLSSKYTMQDNYITPNGKLRTFLSCMSASYVSGVGFYYMISNKYLEYNSSVYSITVVTIVVQLIIIGYCFGVILIMVNNFVFSQKNILLIVTIQTIGKNINLSKVVKNFIVGNWIAILIPSAIYAGIQGSFYIFYYIIDYTLVLATLCTIAFLAFELELVYALRVIVLLRKYLQGWVQMVSKLNYDQDDGYDCVKLFKIYQNILQAFELYKAVSQFLVIGLHLLSSQKSFLKRTLIL
;
A
#
# COMPACT_ATOMS: atom_id res chain seq x y z
N MET A 1 1.87 59.69 20.58
CA MET A 1 0.98 59.82 19.42
C MET A 1 1.26 58.63 18.49
N PHE A 2 0.71 57.47 18.85
CA PHE A 2 0.98 56.17 18.24
C PHE A 2 0.03 55.96 17.06
N GLN A 3 0.56 55.94 15.84
CA GLN A 3 -0.20 55.59 14.65
C GLN A 3 -0.29 54.07 14.48
N SER A 4 -1.49 53.66 14.11
CA SER A 4 -2.04 52.31 13.97
C SER A 4 -1.20 51.36 13.10
N LEU A 5 -0.77 50.25 13.70
CA LEU A 5 -0.41 49.02 12.98
C LEU A 5 -1.68 48.35 12.47
N ASN A 6 -1.99 48.60 11.21
CA ASN A 6 -3.09 47.96 10.49
C ASN A 6 -2.80 46.46 10.28
N ASN A 7 -3.69 45.64 10.84
CA ASN A 7 -3.80 44.21 10.66
C ASN A 7 -4.04 43.83 9.20
N VAL A 8 -2.98 43.50 8.46
CA VAL A 8 -3.09 42.82 7.16
C VAL A 8 -3.29 41.33 7.42
N LYS A 9 -4.56 40.93 7.63
CA LYS A 9 -4.96 39.51 7.56
C LYS A 9 -4.88 39.05 6.10
N HIS A 10 -3.69 38.61 5.67
CA HIS A 10 -3.56 37.82 4.45
C HIS A 10 -4.27 36.48 4.64
N LYS A 11 -5.56 36.42 4.28
CA LYS A 11 -6.21 35.17 3.92
C LYS A 11 -5.50 34.65 2.66
N GLN A 12 -4.47 33.83 2.84
CA GLN A 12 -3.96 32.96 1.80
C GLN A 12 -5.13 32.05 1.37
N LYS A 13 -5.81 32.45 0.29
CA LYS A 13 -6.68 31.54 -0.47
C LYS A 13 -5.77 30.47 -1.06
N ILE A 14 -5.71 29.33 -0.40
CA ILE A 14 -5.15 28.10 -0.98
C ILE A 14 -5.94 27.86 -2.28
N PRO A 15 -5.29 27.84 -3.46
CA PRO A 15 -5.99 27.69 -4.72
C PRO A 15 -6.69 26.31 -4.76
N ARG A 16 -8.03 26.33 -4.81
CA ARG A 16 -8.90 25.14 -4.93
C ARG A 16 -8.92 24.54 -6.35
N ASN A 17 -7.82 24.60 -7.10
CA ASN A 17 -7.72 24.04 -8.46
C ASN A 17 -6.98 22.70 -8.51
N ILE A 18 -7.18 21.81 -7.54
CA ILE A 18 -6.51 20.49 -7.48
C ILE A 18 -7.34 19.36 -8.14
N LEU A 19 -8.55 19.61 -8.66
CA LEU A 19 -9.44 18.51 -9.08
C LEU A 19 -10.04 18.59 -10.49
N ASN A 20 -9.46 19.37 -11.39
CA ASN A 20 -9.71 19.21 -12.82
C ASN A 20 -8.43 18.66 -13.46
N PHE A 21 -8.21 17.34 -13.30
CA PHE A 21 -7.20 16.66 -14.11
C PHE A 21 -7.69 16.68 -15.56
N PRO A 22 -6.96 17.30 -16.50
CA PRO A 22 -7.32 17.22 -17.90
C PRO A 22 -7.30 15.75 -18.34
N PRO A 23 -8.21 15.30 -19.21
CA PRO A 23 -8.22 13.95 -19.76
C PRO A 23 -6.92 13.57 -20.52
N GLU A 24 -6.02 14.54 -20.73
CA GLU A 24 -4.73 14.41 -21.41
C GLU A 24 -3.62 13.74 -20.58
N VAL A 25 -3.82 13.44 -19.29
CA VAL A 25 -2.82 12.69 -18.47
C VAL A 25 -2.56 11.26 -19.01
N CYS A 26 -3.33 10.80 -20.01
CA CYS A 26 -3.08 9.54 -20.70
C CYS A 26 -2.00 9.58 -21.80
N LEU A 27 -1.54 10.76 -22.24
CA LEU A 27 -0.69 10.86 -23.45
C LEU A 27 0.80 10.55 -23.22
N ASN A 28 1.28 10.41 -21.97
CA ASN A 28 2.68 10.07 -21.72
C ASN A 28 2.89 9.10 -20.54
N ASN A 29 2.03 8.07 -20.44
CA ASN A 29 2.15 7.00 -19.45
C ASN A 29 3.19 5.92 -19.83
N TYR A 30 4.12 6.25 -20.71
CA TYR A 30 5.21 5.37 -21.08
C TYR A 30 6.17 5.18 -19.91
N LEU A 31 6.39 3.93 -19.54
CA LEU A 31 7.21 3.50 -18.42
C LEU A 31 8.50 2.86 -18.92
N GLU A 32 9.64 3.37 -18.47
CA GLU A 32 10.93 2.77 -18.76
C GLU A 32 11.03 1.39 -18.10
N LYS A 33 11.62 0.44 -18.82
CA LYS A 33 11.73 -0.97 -18.40
C LYS A 33 12.36 -1.13 -17.02
N GLU A 34 13.31 -0.27 -16.65
CA GLU A 34 13.93 -0.27 -15.32
C GLU A 34 12.91 0.06 -14.23
N ILE A 35 12.10 1.11 -14.40
CA ILE A 35 11.04 1.48 -13.45
C ILE A 35 9.95 0.42 -13.41
N GLN A 36 9.59 -0.14 -14.56
CA GLN A 36 8.65 -1.26 -14.63
C GLN A 36 9.14 -2.43 -13.78
N ASN A 37 10.42 -2.80 -13.90
CA ASN A 37 11.00 -3.91 -13.13
C ASN A 37 11.02 -3.68 -11.62
N ILE A 38 11.09 -2.42 -11.16
CA ILE A 38 10.98 -2.09 -9.72
C ILE A 38 9.61 -2.49 -9.16
N PHE A 39 8.54 -2.19 -9.90
CA PHE A 39 7.15 -2.38 -9.45
C PHE A 39 6.52 -3.70 -9.89
N ARG A 40 7.11 -4.36 -10.88
CA ARG A 40 6.62 -5.62 -11.45
C ARG A 40 6.38 -6.73 -10.42
N PRO A 41 7.25 -6.97 -9.42
CA PRO A 41 7.00 -8.01 -8.41
C PRO A 41 5.68 -7.79 -7.67
N PHE A 42 5.42 -6.55 -7.25
CA PHE A 42 4.20 -6.17 -6.55
C PHE A 42 2.97 -6.23 -7.45
N ASN A 43 3.10 -5.74 -8.70
CA ASN A 43 1.99 -5.83 -9.65
C ASN A 43 1.58 -7.29 -9.91
N TYR A 44 2.53 -8.22 -10.05
CA TYR A 44 2.22 -9.64 -10.16
C TYR A 44 1.49 -10.19 -8.94
N ALA A 45 1.99 -9.91 -7.74
CA ALA A 45 1.36 -10.34 -6.50
C ALA A 45 -0.08 -9.80 -6.38
N PHE A 46 -0.29 -8.52 -6.68
CA PHE A 46 -1.61 -7.91 -6.63
C PHE A 46 -2.57 -8.42 -7.71
N ILE A 47 -2.09 -8.76 -8.91
CA ILE A 47 -2.92 -9.41 -9.92
C ILE A 47 -3.38 -10.79 -9.44
N LEU A 48 -2.47 -11.59 -8.87
CA LEU A 48 -2.79 -12.91 -8.32
C LEU A 48 -3.80 -12.83 -7.18
N LEU A 49 -3.75 -11.76 -6.39
CA LEU A 49 -4.63 -11.51 -5.24
C LEU A 49 -5.88 -10.67 -5.59
N LEU A 50 -6.17 -10.45 -6.87
CA LEU A 50 -7.32 -9.66 -7.35
C LEU A 50 -7.39 -8.23 -6.74
N SER A 51 -6.23 -7.67 -6.39
CA SER A 51 -6.06 -6.38 -5.71
C SER A 51 -5.12 -5.44 -6.49
N SER A 52 -5.00 -5.63 -7.81
CA SER A 52 -4.19 -4.76 -8.67
C SER A 52 -4.68 -3.32 -8.60
N LYS A 53 -3.74 -2.35 -8.52
CA LYS A 53 -4.03 -0.90 -8.46
C LYS A 53 -4.09 -0.22 -9.81
N TYR A 54 -3.40 -0.80 -10.77
CA TYR A 54 -3.20 -0.29 -12.12
C TYR A 54 -2.80 -1.47 -13.00
N THR A 55 -2.98 -1.32 -14.30
CA THR A 55 -2.52 -2.31 -15.28
C THR A 55 -1.23 -1.83 -15.89
N MET A 56 -0.20 -2.67 -15.86
CA MET A 56 1.04 -2.46 -16.62
C MET A 56 1.03 -3.40 -17.82
N GLN A 57 0.93 -2.85 -19.03
CA GLN A 57 0.94 -3.60 -20.28
C GLN A 57 1.71 -2.82 -21.34
N ASP A 58 2.59 -3.50 -22.08
CA ASP A 58 3.33 -2.94 -23.22
C ASP A 58 4.11 -1.65 -22.91
N ASN A 59 4.73 -1.59 -21.73
CA ASN A 59 5.43 -0.41 -21.18
C ASN A 59 4.50 0.77 -20.88
N TYR A 60 3.19 0.61 -20.90
CA TYR A 60 2.24 1.63 -20.45
C TYR A 60 1.64 1.26 -19.09
N ILE A 61 1.37 2.28 -18.29
CA ILE A 61 0.61 2.16 -17.06
C ILE A 61 -0.77 2.80 -17.25
N THR A 62 -1.82 2.02 -17.03
CA THR A 62 -3.21 2.47 -17.20
C THR A 62 -4.03 2.20 -15.94
N PRO A 63 -5.09 2.99 -15.68
CA PRO A 63 -6.03 2.66 -14.62
C PRO A 63 -6.70 1.32 -14.89
N ASN A 64 -7.16 0.66 -13.83
CA ASN A 64 -7.90 -0.59 -13.97
C ASN A 64 -9.20 -0.39 -14.73
N GLY A 65 -9.53 -1.35 -15.59
CA GLY A 65 -10.84 -1.40 -16.26
C GLY A 65 -11.98 -1.74 -15.28
N LYS A 66 -13.20 -1.40 -15.68
CA LYS A 66 -14.43 -1.63 -14.90
C LYS A 66 -14.59 -3.08 -14.44
N LEU A 67 -14.19 -4.05 -15.28
CA LEU A 67 -14.26 -5.48 -14.95
C LEU A 67 -13.39 -5.84 -13.74
N ARG A 68 -12.16 -5.33 -13.66
CA ARG A 68 -11.26 -5.59 -12.51
C ARG A 68 -11.78 -4.95 -11.24
N THR A 69 -12.32 -3.74 -11.34
CA THR A 69 -12.99 -3.07 -10.20
C THR A 69 -14.18 -3.89 -9.71
N PHE A 70 -15.00 -4.40 -10.63
CA PHE A 70 -16.13 -5.27 -10.29
C PHE A 70 -15.67 -6.57 -9.60
N LEU A 71 -14.64 -7.24 -10.11
CA LEU A 71 -14.05 -8.43 -9.49
C LEU A 71 -13.53 -8.15 -8.07
N SER A 72 -12.84 -7.02 -7.87
CA SER A 72 -12.36 -6.60 -6.54
C SER A 72 -13.52 -6.33 -5.58
N CYS A 73 -14.61 -5.72 -6.06
CA CYS A 73 -15.82 -5.51 -5.27
C CYS A 73 -16.49 -6.84 -4.89
N MET A 74 -16.63 -7.77 -5.83
CA MET A 74 -17.14 -9.12 -5.55
C MET A 74 -16.28 -9.87 -4.54
N SER A 75 -14.95 -9.78 -4.66
CA SER A 75 -14.03 -10.36 -3.68
C SER A 75 -14.22 -9.75 -2.29
N ALA A 76 -14.38 -8.43 -2.18
CA ALA A 76 -14.60 -7.75 -0.91
C ALA A 76 -15.95 -8.13 -0.27
N SER A 77 -17.02 -8.15 -1.06
CA SER A 77 -18.34 -8.59 -0.63
C SER A 77 -18.34 -10.04 -0.18
N TYR A 78 -17.65 -10.92 -0.91
CA TYR A 78 -17.51 -12.33 -0.57
C TYR A 78 -16.80 -12.52 0.79
N VAL A 79 -15.63 -11.90 0.98
CA VAL A 79 -14.88 -12.01 2.25
C VAL A 79 -15.70 -11.45 3.42
N SER A 80 -16.40 -10.34 3.21
CA SER A 80 -17.27 -9.74 4.23
C SER A 80 -18.44 -10.66 4.60
N GLY A 81 -19.10 -11.27 3.60
CA GLY A 81 -20.22 -12.19 3.80
C GLY A 81 -19.79 -13.47 4.51
N VAL A 82 -18.65 -14.05 4.12
CA VAL A 82 -18.07 -15.22 4.79
C VAL A 82 -17.68 -14.88 6.22
N GLY A 83 -17.02 -13.73 6.45
CA GLY A 83 -16.68 -13.26 7.80
C GLY A 83 -17.91 -13.11 8.68
N PHE A 84 -18.98 -12.49 8.18
CA PHE A 84 -20.25 -12.33 8.89
C PHE A 84 -20.92 -13.69 9.19
N TYR A 85 -20.90 -14.61 8.24
CA TYR A 85 -21.39 -15.98 8.45
C TYR A 85 -20.63 -16.70 9.57
N TYR A 86 -19.30 -16.57 9.62
CA TYR A 86 -18.50 -17.13 10.72
C TYR A 86 -18.83 -16.50 12.07
N MET A 87 -19.11 -15.19 12.10
CA MET A 87 -19.51 -14.51 13.34
C MET A 87 -20.84 -15.03 13.88
N ILE A 88 -21.83 -15.31 13.01
CA ILE A 88 -23.16 -15.78 13.43
C ILE A 88 -23.16 -17.26 13.78
N SER A 89 -22.49 -18.07 12.95
CA SER A 89 -22.60 -19.53 13.05
C SER A 89 -21.95 -20.12 14.31
N ASN A 90 -21.15 -19.34 15.05
CA ASN A 90 -20.49 -19.75 16.30
C ASN A 90 -19.77 -21.10 16.23
N LYS A 91 -19.44 -21.60 15.02
CA LYS A 91 -18.85 -22.94 14.82
C LYS A 91 -17.50 -23.12 15.51
N TYR A 92 -16.81 -22.01 15.81
CA TYR A 92 -15.57 -22.04 16.60
C TYR A 92 -15.80 -22.35 18.09
N LEU A 93 -17.02 -22.18 18.61
CA LEU A 93 -17.33 -22.30 20.04
C LEU A 93 -17.68 -23.72 20.45
N GLU A 94 -18.23 -24.54 19.54
CA GLU A 94 -18.55 -25.94 19.83
C GLU A 94 -17.30 -26.79 20.12
N TYR A 95 -16.11 -26.36 19.67
CA TYR A 95 -14.88 -27.13 19.80
C TYR A 95 -14.17 -26.98 21.16
N ASN A 96 -14.45 -25.93 21.95
CA ASN A 96 -13.79 -25.68 23.23
C ASN A 96 -14.82 -25.76 24.37
N SER A 97 -14.75 -26.79 25.21
CA SER A 97 -15.74 -27.06 26.26
C SER A 97 -15.50 -26.34 27.61
N SER A 98 -14.54 -25.41 27.72
CA SER A 98 -14.29 -24.68 28.98
C SER A 98 -14.94 -23.28 29.02
N VAL A 99 -16.04 -23.17 29.77
CA VAL A 99 -17.00 -22.04 29.76
C VAL A 99 -16.40 -20.63 29.83
N TYR A 100 -15.37 -20.40 30.65
CA TYR A 100 -14.77 -19.07 30.81
C TYR A 100 -13.74 -18.68 29.74
N SER A 101 -13.03 -19.66 29.16
CA SER A 101 -12.09 -19.41 28.07
C SER A 101 -12.82 -19.04 26.77
N ILE A 102 -14.01 -19.59 26.56
CA ILE A 102 -14.78 -19.45 25.33
C ILE A 102 -15.16 -17.98 25.07
N THR A 103 -15.66 -17.23 26.05
CA THR A 103 -16.16 -15.87 25.83
C THR A 103 -15.06 -14.90 25.38
N VAL A 104 -13.91 -14.91 26.05
CA VAL A 104 -12.78 -14.04 25.68
C VAL A 104 -12.27 -14.40 24.28
N VAL A 105 -12.06 -15.70 24.02
CA VAL A 105 -11.63 -16.19 22.70
C VAL A 105 -12.64 -15.80 21.60
N THR A 106 -13.93 -15.88 21.88
CA THR A 106 -15.00 -15.47 20.95
C THR A 106 -14.87 -14.00 20.56
N ILE A 107 -14.75 -13.12 21.57
CA ILE A 107 -14.62 -11.68 21.35
C ILE A 107 -13.36 -11.37 20.55
N VAL A 108 -12.24 -12.02 20.87
CA VAL A 108 -10.97 -11.89 20.14
C VAL A 108 -11.16 -12.25 18.67
N VAL A 109 -11.74 -13.41 18.39
CA VAL A 109 -11.96 -13.90 17.02
C VAL A 109 -12.89 -12.96 16.26
N GLN A 110 -13.97 -12.48 16.87
CA GLN A 110 -14.89 -11.54 16.24
C GLN A 110 -14.21 -10.20 15.91
N LEU A 111 -13.42 -9.64 16.82
CA LEU A 111 -12.67 -8.40 16.57
C LEU A 111 -11.67 -8.57 15.42
N ILE A 112 -11.02 -9.72 15.33
CA ILE A 112 -10.11 -10.07 14.24
C ILE A 112 -10.88 -10.12 12.90
N ILE A 113 -12.03 -10.81 12.85
CA ILE A 113 -12.86 -10.90 11.64
C ILE A 113 -13.34 -9.51 11.19
N ILE A 114 -13.80 -8.67 12.13
CA ILE A 114 -14.21 -7.29 11.84
C ILE A 114 -13.04 -6.49 11.27
N GLY A 115 -11.86 -6.58 11.90
CA GLY A 115 -10.64 -5.94 11.44
C GLY A 115 -10.26 -6.38 10.02
N TYR A 116 -10.46 -7.65 9.68
CA TYR A 116 -10.22 -8.17 8.33
C TYR A 116 -11.20 -7.65 7.30
N CYS A 117 -12.50 -7.66 7.59
CA CYS A 117 -13.51 -7.11 6.69
C CYS A 117 -13.21 -5.63 6.41
N PHE A 118 -12.86 -4.87 7.44
CA PHE A 118 -12.47 -3.48 7.32
C PHE A 118 -11.20 -3.31 6.46
N GLY A 119 -10.17 -4.14 6.66
CA GLY A 119 -8.95 -4.13 5.86
C GLY A 119 -9.19 -4.34 4.37
N VAL A 120 -10.05 -5.31 4.01
CA VAL A 120 -10.39 -5.60 2.61
C VAL A 120 -11.19 -4.45 1.98
N ILE A 121 -12.13 -3.86 2.72
CA ILE A 121 -12.86 -2.66 2.27
C ILE A 121 -11.89 -1.50 2.02
N LEU A 122 -10.92 -1.28 2.93
CA LEU A 122 -9.91 -0.25 2.76
C LEU A 122 -9.06 -0.46 1.50
N ILE A 123 -8.64 -1.70 1.21
CA ILE A 123 -7.92 -2.02 -0.02
C ILE A 123 -8.75 -1.69 -1.25
N MET A 124 -10.03 -2.10 -1.27
CA MET A 124 -10.94 -1.82 -2.38
C MET A 124 -11.10 -0.32 -2.60
N VAL A 125 -11.33 0.44 -1.53
CA VAL A 125 -11.42 1.92 -1.58
C VAL A 125 -10.11 2.52 -2.08
N ASN A 126 -8.96 2.03 -1.60
CA ASN A 126 -7.65 2.50 -2.02
C ASN A 126 -7.44 2.28 -3.53
N ASN A 127 -7.72 1.07 -4.00
CA ASN A 127 -7.57 0.68 -5.40
C ASN A 127 -8.49 1.48 -6.32
N PHE A 128 -9.70 1.83 -5.87
CA PHE A 128 -10.65 2.59 -6.66
C PHE A 128 -10.35 4.10 -6.65
N VAL A 129 -10.39 4.71 -5.46
CA VAL A 129 -10.32 6.16 -5.25
C VAL A 129 -8.93 6.71 -5.58
N PHE A 130 -7.87 5.94 -5.31
CA PHE A 130 -6.48 6.39 -5.47
C PHE A 130 -5.79 5.80 -6.70
N SER A 131 -6.52 5.15 -7.61
CA SER A 131 -5.95 4.57 -8.85
C SER A 131 -5.12 5.59 -9.63
N GLN A 132 -5.67 6.76 -9.92
CA GLN A 132 -4.98 7.82 -10.66
C GLN A 132 -3.76 8.35 -9.92
N LYS A 133 -3.85 8.53 -8.60
CA LYS A 133 -2.72 9.00 -7.78
C LYS A 133 -1.59 7.97 -7.69
N ASN A 134 -1.91 6.68 -7.67
CA ASN A 134 -0.93 5.60 -7.75
C ASN A 134 -0.15 5.62 -9.07
N ILE A 135 -0.85 5.86 -10.20
CA ILE A 135 -0.21 5.99 -11.51
C ILE A 135 0.71 7.21 -11.53
N LEU A 136 0.19 8.37 -11.11
CA LEU A 136 0.96 9.60 -11.07
C LEU A 136 2.21 9.45 -10.18
N LEU A 137 2.10 8.78 -9.04
CA LEU A 137 3.23 8.46 -8.17
C LEU A 137 4.34 7.69 -8.91
N ILE A 138 3.98 6.68 -9.69
CA ILE A 138 4.95 5.89 -10.47
C ILE A 138 5.60 6.72 -11.57
N VAL A 139 4.82 7.55 -12.27
CA VAL A 139 5.34 8.46 -13.31
C VAL A 139 6.27 9.52 -12.72
N THR A 140 5.95 10.07 -11.54
CA THR A 140 6.83 11.00 -10.82
C THR A 140 8.12 10.30 -10.39
N ILE A 141 8.04 9.06 -9.88
CA ILE A 141 9.21 8.24 -9.53
C ILE A 141 10.11 8.00 -10.75
N GLN A 142 9.53 7.68 -11.90
CA GLN A 142 10.28 7.58 -13.16
C GLN A 142 11.00 8.88 -13.50
N THR A 143 10.31 10.02 -13.39
CA THR A 143 10.88 11.33 -13.70
C THR A 143 12.08 11.64 -12.79
N ILE A 144 12.01 11.26 -11.51
CA ILE A 144 13.14 11.36 -10.59
C ILE A 144 14.26 10.41 -11.02
N GLY A 145 13.94 9.15 -11.34
CA GLY A 145 14.89 8.13 -11.77
C GLY A 145 15.70 8.52 -13.01
N LYS A 146 15.08 9.15 -14.01
CA LYS A 146 15.78 9.65 -15.21
C LYS A 146 16.85 10.69 -14.90
N ASN A 147 16.65 11.46 -13.83
CA ASN A 147 17.54 12.54 -13.45
C ASN A 147 18.61 12.12 -12.42
N ILE A 148 18.42 11.00 -11.71
CA ILE A 148 19.35 10.50 -10.69
C ILE A 148 19.83 9.10 -11.10
N ASN A 149 21.09 9.00 -11.54
CA ASN A 149 21.69 7.72 -11.93
C ASN A 149 21.90 6.81 -10.70
N LEU A 150 20.94 5.91 -10.45
CA LEU A 150 20.95 4.93 -9.35
C LEU A 150 20.94 3.49 -9.84
N SER A 151 21.38 3.21 -11.08
CA SER A 151 21.27 1.91 -11.73
C SER A 151 21.72 0.71 -10.86
N LYS A 152 22.87 0.81 -10.17
CA LYS A 152 23.34 -0.24 -9.24
C LYS A 152 22.42 -0.43 -8.03
N VAL A 153 21.93 0.66 -7.46
CA VAL A 153 21.03 0.64 -6.29
C VAL A 153 19.66 0.09 -6.67
N VAL A 154 19.19 0.37 -7.88
CA VAL A 154 17.92 -0.12 -8.43
C VAL A 154 17.94 -1.63 -8.60
N LYS A 155 19.02 -2.23 -9.15
CA LYS A 155 19.14 -3.69 -9.27
C LYS A 155 18.99 -4.40 -7.92
N ASN A 156 19.70 -3.93 -6.89
CA ASN A 156 19.60 -4.50 -5.54
C ASN A 156 18.20 -4.28 -4.94
N PHE A 157 17.55 -3.16 -5.28
CA PHE A 157 16.19 -2.88 -4.83
C PHE A 157 15.15 -3.82 -5.45
N ILE A 158 15.29 -4.17 -6.74
CA ILE A 158 14.41 -5.14 -7.42
C ILE A 158 14.49 -6.52 -6.75
N VAL A 159 15.70 -7.01 -6.47
CA VAL A 159 15.89 -8.29 -5.75
C VAL A 159 15.27 -8.22 -4.35
N GLY A 160 15.48 -7.11 -3.64
CA GLY A 160 14.86 -6.88 -2.33
C GLY A 160 13.32 -6.88 -2.36
N ASN A 161 12.71 -6.42 -3.44
CA ASN A 161 11.25 -6.45 -3.62
C ASN A 161 10.72 -7.88 -3.82
N TRP A 162 11.40 -8.71 -4.61
CA TRP A 162 11.04 -10.12 -4.75
C TRP A 162 11.11 -10.85 -3.41
N ILE A 163 12.20 -10.67 -2.66
CA ILE A 163 12.36 -11.27 -1.34
C ILE A 163 11.25 -10.79 -0.38
N ALA A 164 10.90 -9.50 -0.42
CA ALA A 164 9.85 -8.93 0.41
C ALA A 164 8.45 -9.53 0.16
N ILE A 165 8.20 -10.05 -1.03
CA ILE A 165 6.94 -10.68 -1.40
C ILE A 165 6.98 -12.19 -1.13
N LEU A 166 8.07 -12.84 -1.55
CA LEU A 166 8.21 -14.29 -1.47
C LEU A 166 8.29 -14.80 -0.03
N ILE A 167 9.00 -14.11 0.87
CA ILE A 167 9.13 -14.56 2.27
C ILE A 167 7.77 -14.59 3.00
N PRO A 168 6.99 -13.48 3.07
CA PRO A 168 5.68 -13.53 3.73
C PRO A 168 4.73 -14.53 3.07
N SER A 169 4.73 -14.61 1.74
CA SER A 169 3.88 -15.55 1.01
C SER A 169 4.24 -17.01 1.31
N ALA A 170 5.53 -17.34 1.40
CA ALA A 170 5.99 -18.70 1.72
C ALA A 170 5.67 -19.08 3.18
N ILE A 171 5.87 -18.16 4.13
CA ILE A 171 5.47 -18.36 5.53
C ILE A 171 3.96 -18.63 5.60
N TYR A 172 3.17 -17.83 4.88
CA TYR A 172 1.72 -17.98 4.84
C TYR A 172 1.29 -19.34 4.29
N ALA A 173 1.84 -19.71 3.13
CA ALA A 173 1.57 -20.99 2.49
C ALA A 173 1.98 -22.17 3.38
N GLY A 174 3.10 -22.06 4.10
CA GLY A 174 3.56 -23.09 5.04
C GLY A 174 2.62 -23.27 6.24
N ILE A 175 2.14 -22.17 6.84
CA ILE A 175 1.16 -22.22 7.93
C ILE A 175 -0.16 -22.82 7.46
N GLN A 176 -0.66 -22.41 6.30
CA GLN A 176 -1.91 -22.95 5.75
C GLN A 176 -1.76 -24.42 5.35
N GLY A 177 -0.65 -24.79 4.72
CA GLY A 177 -0.36 -26.16 4.31
C GLY A 177 -0.25 -27.10 5.51
N SER A 178 0.41 -26.67 6.59
CA SER A 178 0.48 -27.48 7.81
C SER A 178 -0.89 -27.65 8.45
N PHE A 179 -1.70 -26.59 8.54
CA PHE A 179 -3.07 -26.68 9.02
C PHE A 179 -3.91 -27.67 8.21
N TYR A 180 -3.80 -27.63 6.87
CA TYR A 180 -4.51 -28.55 5.99
C TYR A 180 -4.10 -30.01 6.22
N ILE A 181 -2.80 -30.29 6.36
CA ILE A 181 -2.27 -31.64 6.59
C ILE A 181 -2.70 -32.17 7.97
N PHE A 182 -2.62 -31.36 9.02
CA PHE A 182 -2.92 -31.83 10.39
C PHE A 182 -4.42 -32.03 10.64
N TYR A 183 -5.29 -31.23 10.03
CA TYR A 183 -6.71 -31.25 10.34
C TYR A 183 -7.56 -32.14 9.42
N TYR A 184 -6.99 -32.74 8.37
CA TYR A 184 -7.45 -33.87 7.51
C TYR A 184 -8.97 -34.09 7.29
N ILE A 185 -9.79 -33.06 7.43
CA ILE A 185 -11.22 -33.10 7.21
C ILE A 185 -11.49 -31.97 6.20
N ILE A 186 -11.78 -32.38 4.97
CA ILE A 186 -12.24 -31.49 3.91
C ILE A 186 -13.68 -31.10 4.27
N ASP A 187 -13.83 -30.18 5.22
CA ASP A 187 -15.07 -29.44 5.39
C ASP A 187 -15.08 -28.29 4.38
N TYR A 188 -16.21 -28.04 3.73
CA TYR A 188 -16.41 -26.91 2.82
C TYR A 188 -16.07 -25.57 3.50
N THR A 189 -16.21 -25.50 4.82
CA THR A 189 -15.79 -24.35 5.62
C THR A 189 -14.29 -24.05 5.48
N LEU A 190 -13.43 -25.06 5.30
CA LEU A 190 -11.99 -24.86 5.18
C LEU A 190 -11.62 -24.07 3.91
N VAL A 191 -12.26 -24.38 2.77
CA VAL A 191 -12.03 -23.68 1.50
C VAL A 191 -12.47 -22.21 1.59
N LEU A 192 -13.62 -21.94 2.22
CA LEU A 192 -14.10 -20.57 2.44
C LEU A 192 -13.11 -19.79 3.32
N ALA A 193 -12.61 -20.40 4.39
CA ALA A 193 -11.59 -19.81 5.24
C ALA A 193 -10.30 -19.52 4.47
N THR A 194 -9.85 -20.44 3.60
CA THR A 194 -8.65 -20.24 2.76
C THR A 194 -8.78 -19.00 1.87
N LEU A 195 -9.95 -18.74 1.27
CA LEU A 195 -10.13 -17.54 0.45
C LEU A 195 -10.05 -16.24 1.27
N CYS A 196 -10.60 -16.23 2.49
CA CYS A 196 -10.44 -15.10 3.41
C CYS A 196 -8.98 -14.88 3.82
N THR A 197 -8.23 -15.97 4.02
CA THR A 197 -6.80 -15.93 4.37
C THR A 197 -5.98 -15.28 3.24
N ILE A 198 -6.27 -15.59 1.97
CA ILE A 198 -5.62 -14.97 0.81
C ILE A 198 -5.86 -13.45 0.76
N ALA A 199 -7.07 -12.99 1.09
CA ALA A 199 -7.37 -11.56 1.14
C ALA A 199 -6.57 -10.81 2.21
N PHE A 200 -6.25 -11.48 3.34
CA PHE A 200 -5.38 -10.93 4.37
C PHE A 200 -3.94 -10.78 3.89
N LEU A 201 -3.42 -11.78 3.17
CA LEU A 201 -2.10 -11.68 2.54
C LEU A 201 -2.03 -10.48 1.58
N ALA A 202 -3.12 -10.15 0.88
CA ALA A 202 -3.19 -8.95 0.04
C ALA A 202 -3.00 -7.65 0.85
N PHE A 203 -3.61 -7.56 2.04
CA PHE A 203 -3.43 -6.41 2.94
C PHE A 203 -1.98 -6.27 3.41
N GLU A 204 -1.34 -7.38 3.80
CA GLU A 204 0.05 -7.35 4.25
C GLU A 204 1.00 -6.95 3.12
N LEU A 205 0.80 -7.48 1.91
CA LEU A 205 1.60 -7.13 0.74
C LEU A 205 1.41 -5.66 0.33
N GLU A 206 0.21 -5.11 0.54
CA GLU A 206 -0.11 -3.71 0.32
C GLU A 206 0.67 -2.79 1.28
N LEU A 207 0.83 -3.18 2.55
CA LEU A 207 1.71 -2.50 3.50
C LEU A 207 3.19 -2.63 3.13
N VAL A 208 3.64 -3.82 2.76
CA VAL A 208 5.02 -4.06 2.30
C VAL A 208 5.34 -3.20 1.08
N TYR A 209 4.41 -3.10 0.13
CA TYR A 209 4.51 -2.22 -1.03
C TYR A 209 4.72 -0.76 -0.60
N ALA A 210 3.85 -0.23 0.28
CA ALA A 210 3.98 1.15 0.77
C ALA A 210 5.34 1.39 1.44
N LEU A 211 5.78 0.45 2.29
CA LEU A 211 7.11 0.50 2.93
C LEU A 211 8.26 0.48 1.91
N ARG A 212 8.16 -0.30 0.82
CA ARG A 212 9.19 -0.30 -0.22
C ARG A 212 9.19 1.01 -1.00
N VAL A 213 8.02 1.58 -1.32
CA VAL A 213 7.94 2.88 -2.01
C VAL A 213 8.61 4.00 -1.20
N ILE A 214 8.34 4.08 0.12
CA ILE A 214 8.98 5.11 0.95
C ILE A 214 10.49 4.92 1.06
N VAL A 215 10.98 3.68 1.13
CA VAL A 215 12.42 3.36 1.09
C VAL A 215 13.04 3.78 -0.23
N LEU A 216 12.35 3.58 -1.36
CA LEU A 216 12.81 4.03 -2.67
C LEU A 216 12.92 5.55 -2.75
N LEU A 217 11.88 6.28 -2.32
CA LEU A 217 11.89 7.75 -2.28
C LEU A 217 13.03 8.30 -1.40
N ARG A 218 13.30 7.66 -0.25
CA ARG A 218 14.43 8.02 0.60
C ARG A 218 15.78 7.83 -0.10
N LYS A 219 15.94 6.76 -0.89
CA LYS A 219 17.16 6.54 -1.68
C LYS A 219 17.35 7.61 -2.77
N TYR A 220 16.27 8.04 -3.42
CA TYR A 220 16.33 9.15 -4.37
C TYR A 220 16.71 10.46 -3.70
N LEU A 221 16.14 10.76 -2.53
CA LEU A 221 16.52 11.94 -1.74
C LEU A 221 18.01 11.91 -1.36
N GLN A 222 18.53 10.76 -0.94
CA GLN A 222 19.96 10.59 -0.64
C GLN A 222 20.84 10.79 -1.89
N GLY A 223 20.43 10.25 -3.04
CA GLY A 223 21.12 10.47 -4.31
C GLY A 223 21.16 11.95 -4.70
N TRP A 224 20.06 12.68 -4.48
CA TRP A 224 20.00 14.13 -4.70
C TRP A 224 20.93 14.89 -3.76
N VAL A 225 20.95 14.57 -2.45
CA VAL A 225 21.86 15.21 -1.48
C VAL A 225 23.32 15.02 -1.89
N GLN A 226 23.70 13.82 -2.37
CA GLN A 226 25.05 13.55 -2.86
C GLN A 226 25.41 14.36 -4.12
N MET A 227 24.45 14.64 -5.00
CA MET A 227 24.68 15.52 -6.15
C MET A 227 24.92 16.96 -5.71
N VAL A 228 24.10 17.48 -4.79
CA VAL A 228 24.25 18.83 -4.24
C VAL A 228 25.57 18.99 -3.49
N SER A 229 26.00 17.98 -2.72
CA SER A 229 27.27 18.08 -1.98
C SER A 229 28.48 18.16 -2.90
N LYS A 230 28.44 17.51 -4.07
CA LYS A 230 29.56 17.55 -5.05
C LYS A 230 29.69 18.91 -5.73
N LEU A 231 28.58 19.61 -5.94
CA LEU A 231 28.55 20.96 -6.51
C LEU A 231 29.39 21.96 -5.69
N ASN A 232 29.47 21.77 -4.37
CA ASN A 232 30.22 22.67 -3.50
C ASN A 232 31.75 22.48 -3.60
N TYR A 233 32.23 21.38 -4.18
CA TYR A 233 33.66 21.06 -4.27
C TYR A 233 34.25 21.37 -5.66
N ASP A 234 33.48 21.15 -6.72
CA ASP A 234 33.92 21.37 -8.09
C ASP A 234 33.41 22.74 -8.58
N GLN A 235 34.28 23.75 -8.51
CA GLN A 235 33.93 25.17 -8.66
C GLN A 235 33.60 25.61 -10.11
N ASP A 236 33.63 24.70 -11.10
CA ASP A 236 33.73 25.09 -12.52
C ASP A 236 32.74 24.41 -13.48
N ASP A 237 31.98 23.41 -13.04
CA ASP A 237 30.95 22.81 -13.88
C ASP A 237 29.61 23.48 -13.60
N GLY A 238 29.10 24.24 -14.57
CA GLY A 238 27.79 24.91 -14.60
C GLY A 238 26.60 23.95 -14.52
N TYR A 239 26.58 23.09 -13.50
CA TYR A 239 25.42 22.33 -13.11
C TYR A 239 24.32 23.32 -12.74
N ASP A 240 23.28 23.31 -13.55
CA ASP A 240 22.16 24.21 -13.42
C ASP A 240 21.47 23.97 -12.06
N CYS A 241 21.67 24.87 -11.10
CA CYS A 241 20.98 24.90 -9.81
C CYS A 241 19.46 24.78 -9.98
N VAL A 242 18.91 25.29 -11.09
CA VAL A 242 17.49 25.17 -11.43
C VAL A 242 17.12 23.70 -11.66
N LYS A 243 17.97 22.92 -12.34
CA LYS A 243 17.75 21.49 -12.56
C LYS A 243 17.77 20.71 -11.25
N LEU A 244 18.73 20.97 -10.36
CA LEU A 244 18.79 20.32 -9.04
C LEU A 244 17.56 20.64 -8.19
N PHE A 245 17.13 21.90 -8.17
CA PHE A 245 15.92 22.30 -7.47
C PHE A 245 14.66 21.62 -8.03
N LYS A 246 14.55 21.51 -9.37
CA LYS A 246 13.44 20.80 -10.03
C LYS A 246 13.39 19.31 -9.65
N ILE A 247 14.54 18.64 -9.54
CA ILE A 247 14.59 17.24 -9.07
C ILE A 247 14.07 17.13 -7.63
N TYR A 248 14.49 18.04 -6.75
CA TYR A 248 14.02 18.09 -5.37
C TYR A 248 12.50 18.30 -5.27
N GLN A 249 11.94 19.23 -6.06
CA GLN A 249 10.50 19.46 -6.14
C GLN A 249 9.75 18.19 -6.56
N ASN A 250 10.25 17.46 -7.56
CA ASN A 250 9.66 16.19 -7.98
C ASN A 250 9.70 15.13 -6.87
N ILE A 251 10.80 15.04 -6.11
CA ILE A 251 10.91 14.14 -4.95
C ILE A 251 9.85 14.49 -3.91
N LEU A 252 9.75 15.77 -3.54
CA LEU A 252 8.76 16.24 -2.56
C LEU A 252 7.33 15.95 -3.03
N GLN A 253 7.03 16.20 -4.31
CA GLN A 253 5.73 15.86 -4.91
C GLN A 253 5.44 14.36 -4.82
N ALA A 254 6.42 13.49 -5.07
CA ALA A 254 6.25 12.05 -4.92
C ALA A 254 5.98 11.63 -3.46
N PHE A 255 6.61 12.28 -2.47
CA PHE A 255 6.30 12.05 -1.05
C PHE A 255 4.86 12.45 -0.70
N GLU A 256 4.36 13.58 -1.21
CA GLU A 256 2.99 14.01 -1.00
C GLU A 256 1.98 13.06 -1.65
N LEU A 257 2.26 12.59 -2.87
CA LEU A 257 1.45 11.56 -3.55
C LEU A 257 1.45 10.24 -2.77
N TYR A 258 2.63 9.80 -2.31
CA TYR A 258 2.77 8.62 -1.48
C TYR A 258 1.95 8.73 -0.19
N LYS A 259 2.02 9.88 0.50
CA LYS A 259 1.26 10.15 1.72
C LYS A 259 -0.23 10.08 1.44
N ALA A 260 -0.70 10.70 0.37
CA ALA A 260 -2.12 10.68 0.00
C ALA A 260 -2.65 9.26 -0.28
N VAL A 261 -1.85 8.41 -0.91
CA VAL A 261 -2.21 7.02 -1.21
C VAL A 261 -2.10 6.13 0.05
N SER A 262 -1.07 6.32 0.86
CA SER A 262 -0.73 5.38 1.95
C SER A 262 -1.38 5.73 3.29
N GLN A 263 -1.92 6.95 3.45
CA GLN A 263 -2.53 7.41 4.69
C GLN A 263 -3.64 6.47 5.19
N PHE A 264 -4.46 5.95 4.28
CA PHE A 264 -5.55 5.03 4.63
C PHE A 264 -5.03 3.69 5.17
N LEU A 265 -3.95 3.19 4.60
CA LEU A 265 -3.30 1.95 5.06
C LEU A 265 -2.68 2.13 6.44
N VAL A 266 -2.06 3.29 6.69
CA VAL A 266 -1.47 3.62 7.99
C VAL A 266 -2.55 3.74 9.07
N ILE A 267 -3.68 4.38 8.76
CA ILE A 267 -4.84 4.44 9.67
C ILE A 267 -5.37 3.03 9.96
N GLY A 268 -5.53 2.20 8.93
CA GLY A 268 -5.93 0.81 9.07
C GLY A 268 -4.98 0.01 9.97
N LEU A 269 -3.67 0.18 9.80
CA LEU A 269 -2.65 -0.45 10.64
C LEU A 269 -2.75 0.02 12.10
N HIS A 270 -2.95 1.32 12.34
CA HIS A 270 -3.15 1.84 13.69
C HIS A 270 -4.37 1.22 14.39
N LEU A 271 -5.48 1.07 13.68
CA LEU A 271 -6.69 0.41 14.20
C LEU A 271 -6.42 -1.05 14.56
N LEU A 272 -5.76 -1.81 13.68
CA LEU A 272 -5.38 -3.21 13.96
C LEU A 272 -4.40 -3.33 15.13
N SER A 273 -3.43 -2.41 15.24
CA SER A 273 -2.47 -2.39 16.34
C SER A 273 -3.13 -2.05 17.69
N SER A 274 -4.12 -1.15 17.66
CA SER A 274 -4.91 -0.80 18.84
C SER A 274 -5.70 -2.01 19.35
N GLN A 275 -6.32 -2.77 18.46
CA GLN A 275 -7.00 -4.02 18.81
C GLN A 275 -6.04 -5.02 19.48
N LYS A 276 -4.84 -5.25 18.92
CA LYS A 276 -3.83 -6.14 19.53
C LYS A 276 -3.42 -5.67 20.93
N SER A 277 -3.25 -4.37 21.12
CA SER A 277 -2.87 -3.80 22.42
C SER A 277 -3.97 -3.98 23.47
N PHE A 278 -5.24 -3.85 23.06
CA PHE A 278 -6.39 -4.09 23.92
C PHE A 278 -6.46 -5.56 24.35
N LEU A 279 -6.32 -6.49 23.40
CA LEU A 279 -6.30 -7.93 23.67
C LEU A 279 -5.20 -8.34 24.66
N LYS A 280 -4.01 -7.78 24.52
CA LYS A 280 -2.89 -8.04 25.45
C LYS A 280 -3.23 -7.62 26.88
N ARG A 281 -3.98 -6.53 27.08
CA ARG A 281 -4.40 -6.07 28.42
C ARG A 281 -5.47 -6.97 29.02
N THR A 282 -6.43 -7.41 28.22
CA THR A 282 -7.53 -8.27 28.68
C THR A 282 -7.05 -9.67 29.07
N LEU A 283 -5.99 -10.20 28.45
CA LEU A 283 -5.44 -11.53 28.75
C LEU A 283 -4.53 -11.58 29.99
N ILE A 284 -4.11 -10.44 30.54
CA ILE A 284 -3.25 -10.36 31.74
C ILE A 284 -4.08 -10.25 33.04
N LEU A 285 -5.36 -9.92 32.91
CA LEU A 285 -6.33 -9.82 34.01
C LEU A 285 -7.12 -11.11 34.15
#